data_AF-A0A7S0K8X6-F1
#
_entry.id   AF-A0A7S0K8X6-F1
#
_cell.length_a   1.000
_cell.length_b   1.000
_cell.length_c   1.000
_cell.angle_alpha   90.00
_cell.angle_beta   90.00
_cell.angle_gamma   90.00
#
_symmetry.space_group_name_H-M   'P 1'
#
loop_
_entity.id
_entity.type
_entity.pdbx_description
1 polymer ?
#
loop_
_entity_poly.entity_id
_entity_poly.type
_entity_poly.pdbx_seq_one_letter_code
_entity_poly.pdbx_strand_id
1 'polypeptide(L)'
;MSKPDNELIAEVLLFAEGFRGARALGRKIASLFGLSRQLLTQQQHYDWGLRAMKTCLNTSGSLLAAARTAGGIEDDSAAEASALIQAIRVNTLSKLTAADAR
;
A
#
# COMPACT_ATOMS: atom_id res chain seq x y z
N MET A 1 -14.27 -14.48 -14.65
CA MET A 1 -13.02 -14.83 -13.94
C MET A 1 -13.21 -14.54 -12.47
N SER A 2 -12.82 -15.50 -11.62
CA SER A 2 -12.92 -15.43 -10.16
C SER A 2 -12.22 -14.18 -9.59
N LYS A 3 -12.80 -13.62 -8.52
CA LYS A 3 -12.26 -12.46 -7.80
C LYS A 3 -10.81 -12.78 -7.35
N PRO A 4 -9.82 -11.94 -7.67
CA PRO A 4 -8.44 -12.19 -7.25
C PRO A 4 -8.31 -12.09 -5.74
N ASP A 5 -7.41 -12.89 -5.17
CA ASP A 5 -7.06 -12.82 -3.76
C ASP A 5 -6.04 -11.68 -3.54
N ASN A 6 -6.57 -10.51 -3.16
CA ASN A 6 -5.76 -9.32 -2.95
C ASN A 6 -4.78 -9.45 -1.77
N GLU A 7 -5.10 -10.27 -0.76
CA GLU A 7 -4.21 -10.47 0.39
C GLU A 7 -2.97 -11.24 -0.03
N LEU A 8 -3.17 -12.38 -0.70
CA LEU A 8 -2.08 -13.21 -1.19
C LEU A 8 -1.20 -12.45 -2.18
N ILE A 9 -1.80 -11.70 -3.10
CA ILE A 9 -1.05 -10.91 -4.08
C ILE A 9 -0.22 -9.82 -3.38
N ALA A 10 -0.80 -9.11 -2.41
CA ALA A 10 -0.07 -8.07 -1.67
C ALA A 10 1.08 -8.65 -0.85
N GLU A 11 0.87 -9.79 -0.19
CA GLU A 11 1.91 -10.51 0.56
C GLU A 11 3.09 -10.91 -0.34
N VAL A 12 2.81 -11.56 -1.47
CA VAL A 12 3.86 -12.01 -2.40
C VAL A 12 4.65 -10.84 -2.98
N LEU A 13 3.97 -9.74 -3.34
CA LEU A 13 4.63 -8.55 -3.88
C LEU A 13 5.51 -7.86 -2.82
N LEU A 14 5.01 -7.68 -1.59
CA LEU A 14 5.81 -7.10 -0.50
C LEU A 14 7.02 -7.99 -0.18
N PHE A 15 6.86 -9.31 -0.20
CA PHE A 15 7.96 -10.23 0.00
C PHE A 15 9.02 -10.10 -1.11
N ALA A 16 8.61 -9.97 -2.37
CA ALA A 16 9.52 -9.75 -3.49
C ALA A 16 10.30 -8.44 -3.42
N GLU A 17 9.70 -7.38 -2.86
CA GLU A 17 10.34 -6.09 -2.60
C GLU A 17 11.26 -6.11 -1.35
N GLY A 18 11.29 -7.22 -0.62
CA GLY A 18 12.20 -7.43 0.51
C GLY A 18 11.66 -6.96 1.86
N PHE A 19 10.34 -6.84 2.03
CA PHE A 19 9.71 -6.61 3.33
C PHE A 19 9.73 -7.88 4.18
N ARG A 20 10.14 -7.79 5.44
CA ARG A 20 10.07 -8.90 6.40
C ARG A 20 8.67 -9.09 6.96
N GLY A 21 7.94 -7.99 7.18
CA GLY A 21 6.56 -7.97 7.66
C GLY A 21 5.49 -8.22 6.59
N ALA A 22 5.86 -8.76 5.41
CA ALA A 22 5.02 -8.83 4.22
C ALA A 22 3.64 -9.43 4.46
N ARG A 23 3.53 -10.51 5.24
CA ARG A 23 2.25 -11.17 5.55
C ARG A 23 1.29 -10.28 6.34
N ALA A 24 1.81 -9.64 7.39
CA ALA A 24 1.00 -8.76 8.24
C ALA A 24 0.62 -7.47 7.51
N LEU A 25 1.55 -6.90 6.74
CA LEU A 25 1.34 -5.69 5.96
C LEU A 25 0.41 -5.92 4.74
N GLY A 26 0.55 -7.06 4.07
CA GLY A 26 -0.29 -7.49 2.94
C GLY A 26 -1.77 -7.55 3.30
N ARG A 27 -2.09 -8.16 4.46
CA ARG A 27 -3.47 -8.19 4.97
C ARG A 27 -4.00 -6.79 5.30
N LYS A 28 -3.17 -5.94 5.92
CA LYS A 28 -3.54 -4.57 6.28
C LYS A 28 -3.83 -3.73 5.04
N ILE A 29 -3.01 -3.80 3.99
CA ILE A 29 -3.22 -3.01 2.78
C ILE A 29 -4.43 -3.50 1.98
N ALA A 30 -4.64 -4.82 1.87
CA ALA A 30 -5.83 -5.37 1.23
C ALA A 30 -7.12 -4.94 1.97
N SER A 31 -7.08 -4.97 3.31
CA SER A 31 -8.19 -4.49 4.16
C SER A 31 -8.42 -2.99 3.98
N LEU A 32 -7.35 -2.19 3.94
CA LEU A 32 -7.43 -0.75 3.70
C LEU A 32 -8.10 -0.44 2.37
N PHE A 33 -7.67 -1.07 1.27
CA PHE A 33 -8.28 -0.87 -0.05
C PHE A 33 -9.76 -1.31 -0.07
N GLY A 34 -10.09 -2.41 0.63
CA GLY A 34 -11.47 -2.85 0.80
C GLY A 34 -12.33 -1.84 1.56
N LEU A 35 -11.83 -1.32 2.68
CA LEU A 35 -12.51 -0.33 3.51
C LEU A 35 -12.64 1.01 2.80
N SER A 36 -11.60 1.50 2.13
CA SER A 36 -11.65 2.74 1.35
C SER A 36 -12.72 2.69 0.25
N ARG A 37 -12.92 1.53 -0.38
CA ARG A 37 -13.99 1.34 -1.35
C ARG A 37 -15.40 1.35 -0.72
N GLN A 38 -15.53 0.94 0.53
CA GLN A 38 -16.82 0.83 1.23
C GLN A 38 -17.23 2.11 1.95
N LEU A 39 -16.26 2.82 2.53
CA LEU A 39 -16.51 3.93 3.46
C LEU A 39 -16.40 5.30 2.79
N LEU A 40 -15.55 5.46 1.76
CA LEU A 40 -15.40 6.73 1.07
C LEU A 40 -16.53 6.98 0.08
N THR A 41 -16.73 8.25 -0.28
CA THR A 41 -17.73 8.61 -1.27
C THR A 41 -17.47 7.92 -2.63
N GLN A 42 -18.55 7.56 -3.33
CA GLN A 42 -18.43 6.97 -4.66
C GLN A 42 -18.11 8.07 -5.69
N GLN A 43 -16.84 8.18 -6.06
CA GLN A 43 -16.37 9.07 -7.12
C GLN A 43 -15.94 8.26 -8.35
N GLN A 44 -16.22 8.78 -9.55
CA GLN A 44 -15.89 8.10 -10.80
C GLN A 44 -14.38 7.89 -10.99
N HIS A 45 -13.56 8.81 -10.47
CA HIS A 45 -12.09 8.76 -10.59
C HIS A 45 -11.40 7.93 -9.50
N TYR A 46 -12.13 7.38 -8.53
CA TYR A 46 -11.54 6.52 -7.50
C TYR A 46 -11.25 5.12 -8.05
N ASP A 47 -9.98 4.71 -7.96
CA ASP A 47 -9.54 3.36 -8.26
C ASP A 47 -8.97 2.70 -7.01
N TRP A 48 -9.79 1.84 -6.39
CA TRP A 48 -9.42 0.95 -5.28
C TRP A 48 -9.22 -0.50 -5.77
N GLY A 49 -8.97 -0.69 -7.06
CA GLY A 49 -8.71 -1.99 -7.67
C GLY A 49 -7.27 -2.47 -7.52
N LEU A 50 -7.00 -3.66 -8.08
CA LEU A 50 -5.69 -4.30 -8.03
C LEU A 50 -4.57 -3.47 -8.69
N ARG A 51 -4.91 -2.68 -9.72
CA ARG A 51 -3.95 -1.80 -10.41
C ARG A 51 -3.39 -0.76 -9.45
N ALA A 52 -4.27 -0.01 -8.77
CA ALA A 52 -3.87 0.99 -7.80
C ALA A 52 -3.09 0.37 -6.63
N MET A 53 -3.51 -0.80 -6.15
CA MET A 53 -2.80 -1.52 -5.09
C MET A 53 -1.38 -1.90 -5.51
N LYS A 54 -1.19 -2.48 -6.70
CA LYS A 54 0.14 -2.83 -7.23
C LYS A 54 1.06 -1.60 -7.34
N THR A 55 0.56 -0.46 -7.82
CA THR A 55 1.35 0.77 -7.91
C THR A 55 1.83 1.24 -6.54
N CYS A 56 0.98 1.18 -5.51
CA CYS A 56 1.37 1.53 -4.14
C CYS A 56 2.45 0.59 -3.61
N LEU A 57 2.33 -0.71 -3.85
CA LEU A 57 3.31 -1.72 -3.44
C LEU A 57 4.68 -1.50 -4.09
N ASN A 58 4.72 -1.28 -5.41
CA ASN A 58 5.98 -0.98 -6.12
C ASN A 58 6.65 0.30 -5.60
N THR A 59 5.84 1.34 -5.33
CA THR A 59 6.34 2.60 -4.77
C THR A 59 6.92 2.36 -3.37
N SER A 60 6.27 1.53 -2.54
CA SER A 60 6.75 1.19 -1.21
C SER A 60 8.07 0.43 -1.23
N GLY A 61 8.27 -0.48 -2.17
CA GLY A 61 9.54 -1.18 -2.38
C GLY A 61 10.67 -0.23 -2.75
N SER A 62 10.40 0.72 -3.67
CA SER A 62 11.38 1.74 -4.04
C SER A 62 11.76 2.67 -2.87
N LEU A 63 10.79 3.06 -2.03
CA LEU A 63 11.05 3.85 -0.83
C LEU A 63 11.86 3.08 0.22
N LEU A 64 11.55 1.79 0.42
CA LEU A 64 12.29 0.93 1.33
C LEU A 64 13.74 0.74 0.87
N ALA A 65 13.95 0.51 -0.43
CA ALA A 65 15.29 0.38 -1.01
C ALA A 65 16.12 1.66 -0.85
N ALA A 66 15.52 2.82 -1.14
CA ALA A 66 16.17 4.12 -0.96
C ALA A 66 16.57 4.37 0.50
N ALA A 67 15.68 4.06 1.45
CA ALA A 67 15.93 4.25 2.86
C ALA A 67 17.00 3.28 3.41
N ARG A 68 17.09 2.05 2.87
CA ARG A 68 18.19 1.12 3.15
C ARG A 68 19.53 1.64 2.64
N THR A 69 19.58 2.18 1.43
CA THR A 69 20.82 2.75 0.88
C THR A 69 21.31 4.00 1.62
N ALA A 70 20.39 4.76 2.24
CA ALA A 70 20.72 5.94 3.05
C ALA A 70 21.26 5.60 4.45
N GLY A 71 21.47 4.31 4.77
CA GLY A 71 22.10 3.87 6.02
C GLY A 71 21.23 3.98 7.28
N GLY A 72 19.91 4.18 7.14
CA GLY A 72 19.02 4.57 8.24
C GLY A 72 17.92 3.58 8.65
N ILE A 73 17.83 2.39 8.06
CA ILE A 73 16.84 1.39 8.48
C ILE A 73 17.58 0.16 8.99
N GLU A 74 17.78 0.12 10.31
CA GLU A 74 17.78 -1.13 11.06
C GLU A 74 16.41 -1.81 10.85
N ASP A 75 16.37 -3.13 10.77
CA ASP A 75 15.22 -4.00 10.48
C ASP A 75 14.01 -3.83 11.43
N ASP A 76 13.44 -2.63 11.49
CA ASP A 76 12.28 -2.33 12.29
C ASP A 76 11.03 -2.48 11.44
N SER A 77 10.12 -3.33 11.93
CA SER A 77 8.79 -3.50 11.35
C SER A 77 8.01 -2.18 11.31
N ALA A 78 8.31 -1.24 12.22
CA ALA A 78 7.69 0.09 12.19
C ALA A 78 8.19 0.94 11.01
N ALA A 79 9.46 0.84 10.63
CA ALA A 79 10.03 1.53 9.48
C ALA A 79 9.48 0.98 8.15
N GLU A 80 9.30 -0.34 8.04
CA GLU A 80 8.61 -0.95 6.90
C GLU A 80 7.16 -0.45 6.76
N ALA A 81 6.44 -0.38 7.88
CA ALA A 81 5.07 0.12 7.90
C ALA A 81 4.99 1.59 7.49
N SER A 82 5.91 2.44 7.96
CA SER A 82 5.92 3.87 7.63
C SER A 82 6.21 4.09 6.13
N ALA A 83 7.14 3.33 5.54
CA ALA A 83 7.41 3.37 4.09
C ALA A 83 6.17 2.98 3.26
N LEU A 84 5.43 1.95 3.70
CA LEU A 84 4.19 1.55 3.06
C LEU A 84 3.11 2.63 3.15
N ILE A 85 2.92 3.24 4.33
CA ILE A 85 1.96 4.32 4.55
C ILE A 85 2.32 5.53 3.68
N GLN A 86 3.60 5.90 3.61
CA GLN A 86 4.08 6.99 2.77
C GLN A 86 3.78 6.72 1.30
N ALA A 87 4.04 5.51 0.81
CA ALA A 87 3.72 5.12 -0.56
C ALA A 87 2.22 5.24 -0.87
N ILE A 88 1.37 4.78 0.04
CA ILE A 88 -0.09 4.88 -0.12
C ILE A 88 -0.49 6.35 -0.17
N ARG A 89 -0.04 7.18 0.78
CA ARG A 89 -0.38 8.61 0.84
C ARG A 89 -0.02 9.34 -0.45
N VAL A 90 1.17 9.11 -1.01
CA VAL A 90 1.60 9.73 -2.27
C VAL A 90 0.69 9.34 -3.44
N ASN A 91 0.16 8.12 -3.45
CA ASN A 91 -0.67 7.61 -4.52
C ASN A 91 -2.17 7.91 -4.36
N THR A 92 -2.65 8.14 -3.12
CA THR A 92 -4.07 8.32 -2.83
C THR A 92 -4.46 9.77 -2.54
N LEU A 93 -3.60 10.57 -1.88
CA LEU A 93 -3.97 11.94 -1.45
C LEU A 93 -4.35 12.86 -2.60
N SER A 94 -3.69 12.73 -3.76
CA SER A 94 -4.00 13.54 -4.95
C SER A 94 -5.38 13.24 -5.55
N LYS A 95 -5.98 12.10 -5.21
CA LYS A 95 -7.28 11.67 -5.74
C LYS A 95 -8.42 12.05 -4.81
N LEU A 96 -8.19 12.08 -3.50
CA LEU A 96 -9.23 12.27 -2.49
C LEU A 96 -9.87 13.66 -2.60
N THR A 97 -11.19 13.70 -2.46
CA THR A 97 -11.93 14.96 -2.30
C THR A 97 -11.62 15.61 -0.96
N ALA A 98 -11.85 16.92 -0.82
CA ALA A 98 -11.62 17.62 0.44
C ALA A 98 -12.44 17.07 1.62
N ALA A 99 -13.60 16.45 1.35
CA ALA A 99 -14.43 15.80 2.36
C ALA A 99 -13.86 14.44 2.80
N ASP A 100 -13.29 13.68 1.86
CA ASP A 100 -12.69 12.36 2.12
C ASP A 100 -11.23 12.44 2.64
N ALA A 101 -10.56 13.57 2.44
CA ALA A 101 -9.16 13.79 2.83
C ALA A 101 -8.99 14.41 4.24
N ARG A 102 -10.10 14.81 4.88
CA ARG A 102 -10.12 15.47 6.19
C ARG A 102 -10.19 14.51 7.36
#